data_AF-A0A415LRD5-F1
#
_entry.id   AF-A0A415LRD5-F1
#
_cell.length_a   1.000
_cell.length_b   1.000
_cell.length_c   1.000
_cell.angle_alpha   90.00
_cell.angle_beta   90.00
_cell.angle_gamma   90.00
#
_symmetry.space_group_name_H-M   'P 1'
#
loop_
_entity.id
_entity.type
_entity.pdbx_description
1 polymer ?
#
loop_
_entity_poly.entity_id
_entity_poly.type
_entity_poly.pdbx_seq_one_letter_code
_entity_poly.pdbx_strand_id
1 'polypeptide(L)'
;MKKVFYPLACCLAAGVLVSCSGQKKSGSAQEEQSANEVALSYSKSLKAAEMDSLQLPVDADGYITIFDGKTFNGWRGYGKDRVPSKWTI
;
A
#
# COMPACT_ATOMS: atom_id res chain seq x y z
N MET A 1 61.56 -2.45 -35.41
CA MET A 1 62.20 -3.12 -34.25
C MET A 1 61.35 -2.74 -33.04
N LYS A 2 60.83 -3.62 -32.18
CA LYS A 2 61.23 -5.00 -31.81
C LYS A 2 59.96 -5.91 -31.75
N LYS A 3 60.13 -7.23 -31.94
CA LYS A 3 59.18 -8.28 -31.47
C LYS A 3 59.30 -8.33 -29.92
N VAL A 4 58.46 -8.90 -29.06
CA VAL A 4 57.40 -9.93 -29.09
C VAL A 4 56.29 -9.49 -28.08
N PHE A 5 55.22 -10.20 -27.69
CA PHE A 5 54.80 -11.61 -27.79
C PHE A 5 53.26 -11.68 -28.04
N TYR A 6 52.57 -12.74 -27.59
CA TYR A 6 51.11 -12.95 -27.69
C TYR A 6 50.60 -13.78 -26.46
N PRO A 7 49.40 -14.39 -26.42
CA PRO A 7 48.24 -14.00 -25.59
C PRO A 7 47.94 -14.93 -24.38
N LEU A 8 47.14 -14.45 -23.42
CA LEU A 8 46.39 -15.23 -22.39
C LEU A 8 45.46 -14.21 -21.66
N ALA A 9 44.22 -14.48 -21.23
CA ALA A 9 43.36 -15.65 -21.25
C ALA A 9 41.86 -15.24 -21.25
N CYS A 10 40.95 -16.20 -21.50
CA CYS A 10 39.48 -16.20 -21.27
C CYS A 10 38.68 -14.92 -21.64
N CYS A 11 37.93 -14.84 -22.75
CA CYS A 11 36.78 -15.67 -23.18
C CYS A 11 35.60 -15.74 -22.21
N LEU A 12 34.45 -15.22 -22.69
CA LEU A 12 33.06 -15.66 -22.44
C LEU A 12 32.52 -15.52 -20.99
N ALA A 13 31.24 -15.32 -20.71
CA ALA A 13 30.05 -14.77 -21.35
C ALA A 13 28.90 -15.13 -20.37
N ALA A 14 27.87 -14.27 -20.27
CA ALA A 14 26.56 -14.58 -19.67
C ALA A 14 26.51 -15.20 -18.25
N GLY A 15 26.21 -14.37 -17.26
CA GLY A 15 25.85 -14.79 -15.89
C GLY A 15 24.65 -14.00 -15.37
N VAL A 16 23.50 -14.09 -16.04
CA VAL A 16 22.26 -13.45 -15.57
C VAL A 16 21.59 -14.37 -14.55
N LEU A 17 21.73 -14.08 -13.27
CA LEU A 17 20.80 -14.52 -12.24
C LEU A 17 20.42 -13.30 -11.40
N VAL A 18 19.17 -12.87 -11.56
CA VAL A 18 18.60 -11.80 -10.74
C VAL A 18 18.55 -12.28 -9.29
N SER A 19 19.39 -11.69 -8.44
CA SER A 19 19.40 -12.03 -7.02
C SER A 19 18.13 -11.49 -6.39
N CYS A 20 17.19 -12.40 -6.11
CA CYS A 20 15.93 -12.06 -5.46
C CYS A 20 16.25 -11.41 -4.09
N SER A 21 15.74 -10.20 -3.87
CA SER A 21 16.10 -9.30 -2.78
C SER A 21 15.59 -9.77 -1.42
N GLY A 22 16.22 -10.82 -0.88
CA GLY A 22 15.95 -11.40 0.44
C GLY A 22 16.42 -10.55 1.63
N GLN A 23 16.25 -9.23 1.60
CA GLN A 23 16.59 -8.35 2.73
C GLN A 23 15.32 -7.79 3.36
N LYS A 24 14.90 -8.38 4.50
CA LYS A 24 13.77 -7.91 5.32
C LYS A 24 14.04 -6.52 5.89
N LYS A 25 13.67 -5.46 5.16
CA LYS A 25 13.60 -4.10 5.70
C LYS A 25 12.23 -3.92 6.39
N SER A 26 12.18 -4.18 7.69
CA SER A 26 10.97 -4.06 8.54
C SER A 26 10.57 -2.59 8.81
N GLY A 27 10.54 -1.74 7.77
CA GLY A 27 10.34 -0.31 7.90
C GLY A 27 10.03 0.46 6.61
N SER A 28 9.60 -0.18 5.52
CA SER A 28 9.06 0.52 4.33
C SER A 28 7.54 0.41 4.19
N ALA A 29 6.94 -0.72 4.57
CA ALA A 29 5.52 -0.98 4.35
C ALA A 29 4.58 0.05 5.00
N GLN A 30 4.95 0.60 6.16
CA GLN A 30 4.17 1.63 6.85
C GLN A 30 4.29 3.03 6.21
N GLU A 31 5.40 3.31 5.51
CA GLU A 31 5.60 4.56 4.75
C GLU A 31 4.92 4.47 3.37
N GLU A 32 5.01 3.32 2.68
CA GLU A 32 4.35 3.09 1.39
C GLU A 32 2.82 3.11 1.49
N GLN A 33 2.24 2.61 2.59
CA GLN A 33 0.79 2.65 2.79
C GLN A 33 0.29 4.09 2.96
N SER A 34 0.99 4.90 3.76
CA SER A 34 0.69 6.33 3.97
C SER A 34 0.71 7.14 2.66
N ALA A 35 1.58 6.77 1.71
CA ALA A 35 1.70 7.44 0.42
C ALA A 35 0.50 7.24 -0.54
N ASN A 36 -0.38 6.26 -0.28
CA ASN A 36 -1.58 5.98 -1.08
C ASN A 36 -2.87 6.07 -0.24
N GLU A 37 -2.88 6.84 0.85
CA GLU A 37 -4.08 7.08 1.66
C GLU A 37 -4.64 8.49 1.45
N VAL A 38 -5.97 8.60 1.32
CA VAL A 38 -6.71 9.87 1.28
C VAL A 38 -7.49 10.08 2.57
N ALA A 39 -7.54 11.32 3.05
CA ALA A 39 -8.37 11.72 4.18
C ALA A 39 -9.83 11.87 3.72
N LEU A 40 -10.72 11.00 4.21
CA LEU A 40 -12.15 11.03 3.89
C LEU A 40 -12.96 11.40 5.15
N SER A 41 -13.74 12.49 5.07
CA SER A 41 -14.58 12.97 6.17
C SER A 41 -15.80 12.06 6.40
N TYR A 42 -16.28 11.99 7.63
CA TYR A 42 -17.53 11.27 7.95
C TYR A 42 -18.30 11.89 9.12
N SER A 43 -19.62 11.70 9.12
CA SER A 43 -20.53 12.14 10.19
C SER A 43 -20.83 11.01 11.17
N LYS A 44 -20.80 11.30 12.47
CA LYS A 44 -21.09 10.31 13.53
C LYS A 44 -22.56 10.07 13.83
N SER A 45 -23.49 10.95 13.43
CA SER A 45 -24.93 10.77 13.70
C SER A 45 -25.83 11.50 12.67
N LEU A 46 -27.15 11.44 12.83
CA LEU A 46 -28.11 12.03 11.90
C LEU A 46 -27.93 13.55 11.77
N LYS A 47 -27.60 14.01 10.56
CA LYS A 47 -27.34 15.43 10.21
C LYS A 47 -26.20 16.10 11.01
N ALA A 48 -25.33 15.32 11.66
CA ALA A 48 -24.10 15.86 12.24
C ALA A 48 -23.15 16.33 11.14
N ALA A 49 -22.33 17.34 11.45
CA ALA A 49 -21.22 17.75 10.60
C ALA A 49 -20.16 16.64 10.48
N GLU A 50 -19.41 16.65 9.39
CA GLU A 50 -18.31 15.71 9.15
C GLU A 50 -17.00 16.31 9.68
N MET A 51 -16.81 16.21 11.00
CA MET A 51 -15.67 16.81 11.71
C MET A 51 -14.50 15.85 11.93
N ASP A 52 -14.70 14.56 11.63
CA ASP A 52 -13.71 13.51 11.75
C ASP A 52 -13.32 12.99 10.36
N SER A 53 -12.09 12.53 10.20
CA SER A 53 -11.60 11.89 8.97
C SER A 53 -11.05 10.49 9.22
N LEU A 54 -11.05 9.67 8.18
CA LEU A 54 -10.34 8.40 8.10
C LEU A 54 -9.31 8.47 6.99
N GLN A 55 -8.11 7.95 7.23
CA GLN A 55 -7.15 7.67 6.17
C GLN A 55 -7.55 6.34 5.51
N LEU A 56 -7.87 6.38 4.23
CA LEU A 56 -8.38 5.24 3.47
C LEU A 56 -7.53 5.02 2.21
N PRO A 57 -7.15 3.77 1.89
CA PRO A 57 -6.27 3.50 0.76
C PRO A 57 -7.00 3.71 -0.56
N VAL A 58 -6.26 4.25 -1.53
CA VAL A 58 -6.68 4.54 -2.90
C VAL A 58 -5.87 3.67 -3.86
N ASP A 59 -6.52 3.09 -4.86
CA ASP A 59 -5.82 2.36 -5.92
C ASP A 59 -5.33 3.27 -7.07
N ALA A 60 -4.61 2.69 -8.03
CA ALA A 60 -4.04 3.41 -9.17
C ALA A 60 -5.09 4.01 -10.12
N ASP A 61 -6.33 3.51 -10.09
CA ASP A 61 -7.46 4.01 -10.87
C ASP A 61 -8.27 5.08 -10.11
N GLY A 62 -7.93 5.35 -8.84
CA GLY A 62 -8.53 6.38 -8.00
C GLY A 62 -9.71 5.90 -7.13
N TYR A 63 -9.98 4.60 -7.04
CA TYR A 63 -11.04 4.09 -6.15
C TYR A 63 -10.55 4.04 -4.70
N ILE A 64 -11.38 4.54 -3.79
CA ILE A 64 -11.09 4.54 -2.35
C ILE A 64 -11.75 3.30 -1.71
N THR A 65 -10.96 2.50 -0.99
CA THR A 65 -11.49 1.34 -0.26
C THR A 65 -12.17 1.79 1.03
N ILE A 66 -13.49 2.05 0.97
CA ILE A 66 -14.31 2.53 2.09
C ILE A 66 -14.74 1.42 3.09
N PHE A 67 -14.43 0.16 2.82
CA PHE A 67 -14.66 -0.96 3.74
C PHE A 67 -13.46 -1.89 3.75
N ASP A 68 -12.84 -2.06 4.92
CA ASP A 68 -11.59 -2.80 5.12
C ASP A 68 -11.78 -4.33 5.30
N GLY A 69 -13.03 -4.80 5.26
CA GLY A 69 -13.40 -6.20 5.51
C GLY A 69 -13.29 -6.64 6.98
N LYS A 70 -13.13 -5.71 7.93
CA LYS A 70 -12.79 -6.00 9.34
C LYS A 70 -13.51 -5.11 10.35
N THR A 71 -13.81 -3.86 10.01
CA THR A 71 -14.36 -2.85 10.91
C THR A 71 -15.52 -2.09 10.28
N PHE A 72 -16.34 -1.46 11.13
CA PHE A 72 -17.37 -0.52 10.73
C PHE A 72 -16.90 0.94 10.85
N ASN A 73 -15.59 1.21 10.67
CA ASN A 73 -15.06 2.57 10.76
C ASN A 73 -15.70 3.47 9.69
N GLY A 74 -16.31 4.58 10.12
CA GLY A 74 -17.09 5.48 9.25
C GLY A 74 -18.52 5.00 8.93
N TRP A 75 -18.87 3.75 9.25
CA TRP A 75 -20.18 3.17 8.97
C TRP A 75 -21.15 3.32 10.15
N ARG A 76 -22.42 3.63 9.86
CA ARG A 76 -23.50 3.68 10.85
C ARG A 76 -24.84 3.41 10.17
N GLY A 77 -25.84 2.98 10.95
CA GLY A 77 -27.19 2.83 10.43
C GLY A 77 -27.80 4.19 10.04
N TYR A 78 -28.65 4.22 9.01
CA TYR A 78 -29.41 5.42 8.68
C TYR A 78 -30.22 5.90 9.89
N GLY A 79 -30.15 7.21 10.15
CA GLY A 79 -30.76 7.86 11.32
C GLY A 79 -30.12 7.54 12.67
N LYS A 80 -28.98 6.83 12.71
CA LYS A 80 -28.34 6.35 13.96
C LYS A 80 -26.91 6.87 14.08
N ASP A 81 -26.39 6.72 15.28
CA ASP A 81 -25.03 7.00 15.75
C ASP A 81 -24.14 5.75 15.83
N ARG A 82 -24.69 4.58 15.48
CA ARG A 82 -24.05 3.26 15.54
C ARG A 82 -24.56 2.34 14.44
N VAL A 83 -23.81 1.26 14.18
CA VAL A 83 -24.28 0.16 13.35
C VAL A 83 -25.34 -0.67 14.09
N PRO A 84 -26.49 -1.01 13.45
CA PRO A 84 -27.47 -1.92 14.04
C PRO A 84 -26.93 -3.35 14.11
N SER A 85 -27.20 -4.07 15.21
CA SER A 85 -26.66 -5.43 15.46
C SER A 85 -27.10 -6.54 14.49
N LYS A 86 -27.95 -6.24 13.50
CA LYS A 86 -28.26 -7.15 12.38
C LYS A 86 -27.24 -7.06 11.24
N TRP A 87 -26.40 -6.01 11.22
CA TRP A 87 -25.26 -5.91 10.34
C TRP A 87 -24.04 -6.50 11.05
N THR A 88 -23.41 -7.46 10.40
CA THR A 88 -22.20 -8.15 10.84
C THR A 88 -21.12 -8.05 9.77
N ILE A 89 -19.89 -8.37 10.14
CA ILE A 89 -18.73 -8.52 9.26
C ILE A 89 -18.39 -10.01 9.22
#